data_AF-A0AAW0N6J3-F1
#
_entry.id   AF-A0AAW0N6J3-F1
#
_cell.length_a   1.000
_cell.length_b   1.000
_cell.length_c   1.000
_cell.angle_alpha   90.00
_cell.angle_beta   90.00
_cell.angle_gamma   90.00
#
_symmetry.space_group_name_H-M   'P 1'
#
loop_
_entity.id
_entity.type
_entity.pdbx_description
1 polymer ?
#
loop_
_entity_poly.entity_id
_entity_poly.type
_entity_poly.pdbx_seq_one_letter_code
_entity_poly.pdbx_strand_id
1 'polypeptide(L)'
;MLEKKPKFSVDQASDILKRLYDVTTSKINPLPSYDDQNFYVLSTNGKEYVLKIMNSEDSQNPSLIELQTYAMSFLHENGIPAQTATPTVTGQLMSLEELDCGCGQQKYLVRLLSYLPGQTISKVPLTPQILFEAGKMAAKMDKVLQKMDHPNIRELDRDGFIWSLSNLLVLEKYLYVLDGEPLQKVVQSVINLYKLTIVPKYTHFRKCINHGDFNDLNVLVQPDNNGCYTISGILDFGDMNSGFYIHELAITIMYMMIEHPNPIEVGGAVWRDGRVNYLSMKPRGQPVRAGHVPLLSVSSFCSLFCSYAARERGVSDDNVRKGVQILQDIWTLGQQHVETIWFQSAEKYCASK
;
A
#
# COMPACT_ATOMS: atom_id res chain seq x y z
N MET A 1 -0.95 18.69 18.33
CA MET A 1 -1.51 18.68 16.96
C MET A 1 -3.01 18.48 17.09
N LEU A 2 -3.83 19.12 16.25
CA LEU A 2 -5.26 18.79 16.20
C LEU A 2 -5.40 17.30 15.84
N GLU A 3 -6.29 16.59 16.53
CA GLU A 3 -6.59 15.21 16.22
C GLU A 3 -7.29 15.15 14.86
N LYS A 4 -6.69 14.44 13.89
CA LYS A 4 -7.16 14.39 12.50
C LYS A 4 -8.08 13.20 12.23
N LYS A 5 -7.94 12.15 13.05
CA LYS A 5 -8.68 10.89 12.92
C LYS A 5 -10.15 11.09 13.32
N PRO A 6 -11.12 10.66 12.50
CA PRO A 6 -12.52 10.78 12.84
C PRO A 6 -12.91 9.91 14.04
N LYS A 7 -13.89 10.39 14.84
CA LYS A 7 -14.44 9.70 16.02
C LYS A 7 -15.97 9.59 15.96
N PHE A 8 -16.50 9.22 14.80
CA PHE A 8 -17.92 8.98 14.64
C PHE A 8 -18.35 7.80 15.51
N SER A 9 -19.48 7.94 16.20
CA SER A 9 -20.13 6.82 16.90
C SER A 9 -20.81 5.88 15.91
N VAL A 10 -21.16 4.68 16.39
CA VAL A 10 -21.96 3.73 15.61
C VAL A 10 -23.32 4.31 15.21
N ASP A 11 -23.93 5.12 16.08
CA ASP A 11 -25.22 5.77 15.80
C ASP A 11 -25.07 6.85 14.71
N GLN A 12 -24.01 7.66 14.77
CA GLN A 12 -23.71 8.65 13.74
C GLN A 12 -23.40 8.00 12.38
N ALA A 13 -22.63 6.90 12.38
CA ALA A 13 -22.38 6.12 11.17
C ALA A 13 -23.66 5.51 10.60
N SER A 14 -24.58 5.05 11.46
CA SER A 14 -25.89 4.52 11.04
C SER A 14 -26.80 5.61 10.46
N ASP A 15 -26.77 6.83 11.02
CA ASP A 15 -27.49 7.99 10.45
C ASP A 15 -26.97 8.32 9.06
N ILE A 16 -25.64 8.41 8.89
CA ILE A 16 -24.98 8.65 7.60
C ILE A 16 -25.42 7.61 6.57
N LEU A 17 -25.40 6.33 6.92
CA LEU A 17 -25.79 5.23 6.02
C LEU A 17 -27.25 5.37 5.56
N LYS A 18 -28.15 5.68 6.49
CA LYS A 18 -29.58 5.85 6.19
C LYS A 18 -29.83 7.11 5.36
N ARG A 19 -29.28 8.25 5.76
CA ARG A 19 -29.52 9.55 5.13
C ARG A 19 -28.88 9.66 3.74
N LEU A 20 -27.64 9.20 3.60
CA LEU A 20 -26.89 9.37 2.35
C LEU A 20 -27.09 8.23 1.38
N TYR A 21 -27.30 6.99 1.84
CA TYR A 21 -27.29 5.79 0.97
C TYR A 21 -28.59 4.98 1.01
N ASP A 22 -29.58 5.38 1.81
CA ASP A 22 -30.81 4.61 2.07
C ASP A 22 -30.52 3.17 2.59
N VAL A 23 -29.42 3.02 3.33
CA VAL A 23 -28.99 1.73 3.90
C VAL A 23 -29.43 1.63 5.35
N THR A 24 -30.39 0.75 5.62
CA THR A 24 -30.76 0.36 6.99
C THR A 24 -29.88 -0.80 7.45
N THR A 25 -29.16 -0.61 8.56
CA THR A 25 -28.18 -1.56 9.10
C THR A 25 -28.82 -2.63 9.97
N SER A 26 -28.38 -3.89 9.81
CA SER A 26 -28.65 -4.98 10.74
C SER A 26 -27.48 -5.19 11.70
N LYS A 27 -26.25 -4.91 11.24
CA LYS A 27 -25.02 -4.94 12.04
C LYS A 27 -24.07 -3.85 11.55
N ILE A 28 -23.38 -3.20 12.48
CA ILE A 28 -22.32 -2.23 12.18
C ILE A 28 -21.23 -2.36 13.24
N ASN A 29 -19.98 -2.57 12.80
CA ASN A 29 -18.83 -2.72 13.71
C ASN A 29 -17.67 -1.86 13.22
N PRO A 30 -16.93 -1.20 14.13
CA PRO A 30 -15.67 -0.58 13.78
C PRO A 30 -14.69 -1.62 13.19
N LEU A 31 -13.97 -1.20 12.16
CA LEU A 31 -12.85 -1.94 11.60
C LEU A 31 -11.53 -1.27 12.02
N PRO A 32 -10.42 -2.03 12.11
CA PRO A 32 -9.10 -1.44 12.27
C PRO A 32 -8.82 -0.42 11.17
N SER A 33 -8.24 0.71 11.55
CA SER A 33 -7.87 1.78 10.63
C SER A 33 -6.71 2.59 11.20
N TYR A 34 -5.91 3.19 10.32
CA TYR A 34 -4.77 4.00 10.71
C TYR A 34 -5.19 5.47 10.92
N ASP A 35 -5.30 6.24 9.84
CA ASP A 35 -5.70 7.66 9.87
C ASP A 35 -7.21 7.87 9.77
N ASP A 36 -7.87 7.02 8.98
CA ASP A 36 -9.30 7.11 8.71
C ASP A 36 -10.13 6.39 9.77
N GLN A 37 -11.46 6.39 9.62
CA GLN A 37 -12.36 5.56 10.41
C GLN A 37 -13.20 4.68 9.49
N ASN A 38 -13.14 3.38 9.72
CA ASN A 38 -13.78 2.38 8.86
C ASN A 38 -14.83 1.61 9.68
N PHE A 39 -16.00 1.36 9.09
CA PHE A 39 -17.02 0.49 9.68
C PHE A 39 -17.40 -0.62 8.70
N TYR A 40 -17.40 -1.85 9.17
CA TYR A 40 -18.10 -2.94 8.51
C TYR A 40 -19.60 -2.74 8.70
N VAL A 41 -20.37 -2.91 7.62
CA VAL A 41 -21.81 -2.72 7.60
C VAL A 41 -22.47 -3.94 6.96
N LEU A 42 -23.36 -4.59 7.70
CA LEU A 42 -24.32 -5.53 7.16
C LEU A 42 -25.68 -4.84 7.12
N SER A 43 -26.27 -4.76 5.93
CA SER A 43 -27.60 -4.19 5.76
C SER A 43 -28.70 -5.20 6.08
N THR A 44 -29.92 -4.73 6.31
CA THR A 44 -31.11 -5.58 6.54
C THR A 44 -31.49 -6.44 5.34
N ASN A 45 -31.05 -6.10 4.13
CA ASN A 45 -31.25 -6.89 2.91
C ASN A 45 -30.11 -7.89 2.63
N GLY A 46 -29.13 -8.01 3.55
CA GLY A 46 -28.04 -8.97 3.46
C GLY A 46 -26.82 -8.50 2.65
N LYS A 47 -26.81 -7.28 2.10
CA LYS A 47 -25.62 -6.71 1.46
C LYS A 47 -24.62 -6.20 2.47
N GLU A 48 -23.33 -6.38 2.16
CA GLU A 48 -22.19 -5.98 2.99
C GLU A 48 -21.44 -4.79 2.39
N TYR A 49 -21.01 -3.86 3.25
CA TYR A 49 -20.31 -2.65 2.88
C TYR A 49 -19.19 -2.30 3.87
N VAL A 50 -18.32 -1.39 3.44
CA VAL A 50 -17.41 -0.64 4.30
C VAL A 50 -17.75 0.84 4.21
N LEU A 51 -18.21 1.44 5.30
CA LEU A 51 -18.30 2.90 5.41
C LEU A 51 -16.91 3.43 5.75
N LYS A 52 -16.31 4.20 4.84
CA LYS A 52 -14.98 4.81 5.03
C LYS A 52 -15.16 6.31 5.25
N ILE A 53 -14.68 6.81 6.39
CA ILE A 53 -14.68 8.23 6.78
C ILE A 53 -13.23 8.69 6.78
N MET A 54 -12.88 9.59 5.85
CA MET A 54 -11.52 10.06 5.68
C MET A 54 -11.15 10.99 6.83
N ASN A 55 -9.89 11.01 7.22
CA ASN A 55 -9.39 11.99 8.19
C ASN A 55 -9.55 13.43 7.70
N SER A 56 -9.52 14.39 8.63
CA SER A 56 -9.82 15.80 8.34
C SER A 56 -8.82 16.48 7.42
N GLU A 57 -7.58 15.98 7.36
CA GLU A 57 -6.50 16.53 6.53
C GLU A 57 -6.65 16.08 5.09
N ASP A 58 -6.79 14.78 4.85
CA ASP A 58 -7.01 14.24 3.50
C ASP A 58 -8.36 14.72 2.92
N SER A 59 -9.34 14.98 3.78
CA SER A 59 -10.63 15.58 3.39
C SER A 59 -10.50 17.00 2.81
N GLN A 60 -9.35 17.66 2.96
CA GLN A 60 -9.08 18.95 2.31
C GLN A 60 -8.72 18.82 0.82
N ASN A 61 -8.41 17.61 0.32
CA ASN A 61 -8.16 17.36 -1.10
C ASN A 61 -9.19 16.39 -1.70
N PRO A 62 -10.43 16.84 -1.96
CA PRO A 62 -11.47 16.00 -2.55
C PRO A 62 -11.09 15.47 -3.94
N SER A 63 -10.32 16.21 -4.73
CA SER A 63 -9.89 15.79 -6.08
C SER A 63 -9.01 14.53 -6.04
N LEU A 64 -8.11 14.42 -5.05
CA LEU A 64 -7.30 13.23 -4.86
C LEU A 64 -8.17 12.04 -4.43
N ILE A 65 -9.09 12.22 -3.48
CA ILE A 65 -9.97 11.13 -3.01
C ILE A 65 -10.92 10.67 -4.11
N GLU A 66 -11.40 11.59 -4.95
CA GLU A 66 -12.17 11.28 -6.17
C GLU A 66 -11.35 10.41 -7.11
N LEU A 67 -10.11 10.81 -7.41
CA LEU A 67 -9.22 10.04 -8.27
C LEU A 67 -8.94 8.63 -7.72
N GLN A 68 -8.70 8.50 -6.41
CA GLN A 68 -8.54 7.20 -5.75
C GLN A 68 -9.83 6.36 -5.87
N THR A 69 -10.99 7.01 -5.74
CA THR A 69 -12.30 6.36 -5.90
C THR A 69 -12.53 5.90 -7.33
N TYR A 70 -12.12 6.68 -8.31
CA TYR A 70 -12.14 6.31 -9.71
C TYR A 70 -11.20 5.14 -10.01
N ALA A 71 -9.97 5.17 -9.49
CA ALA A 71 -8.98 4.11 -9.69
C ALA A 71 -9.47 2.74 -9.19
N MET A 72 -10.14 2.73 -8.04
CA MET A 72 -10.81 1.55 -7.49
C MET A 72 -11.81 0.93 -8.48
N SER A 73 -12.74 1.73 -9.00
CA SER A 73 -13.72 1.28 -9.99
C SER A 73 -13.07 0.86 -11.31
N PHE A 74 -12.10 1.63 -11.81
CA PHE A 74 -11.38 1.33 -13.04
C PHE A 74 -10.64 -0.01 -12.95
N LEU A 75 -9.99 -0.30 -11.81
CA LEU A 75 -9.34 -1.58 -11.54
C LEU A 75 -10.34 -2.73 -11.50
N HIS A 76 -11.46 -2.54 -10.80
CA HIS A 76 -12.54 -3.51 -10.74
C HIS A 76 -13.06 -3.90 -12.13
N GLU A 77 -13.39 -2.91 -12.96
CA GLU A 77 -13.87 -3.10 -14.33
C GLU A 77 -12.85 -3.79 -15.25
N ASN A 78 -11.56 -3.68 -14.92
CA ASN A 78 -10.46 -4.31 -15.66
C ASN A 78 -9.96 -5.61 -15.02
N GLY A 79 -10.77 -6.23 -14.15
CA GLY A 79 -10.54 -7.58 -13.63
C GLY A 79 -9.48 -7.68 -12.53
N ILE A 80 -9.25 -6.58 -11.81
CA ILE A 80 -8.52 -6.57 -10.53
C ILE A 80 -9.58 -6.57 -9.41
N PRO A 81 -9.45 -7.41 -8.37
CA PRO A 81 -10.44 -7.45 -7.30
C PRO A 81 -10.32 -6.24 -6.37
N ALA A 82 -10.68 -5.05 -6.83
CA ALA A 82 -10.70 -3.82 -6.04
C ALA A 82 -12.11 -3.53 -5.52
N GLN A 83 -12.19 -2.75 -4.44
CA GLN A 83 -13.45 -2.20 -3.94
C GLN A 83 -14.08 -1.26 -4.97
N THR A 84 -15.37 -1.01 -4.85
CA THR A 84 -16.13 -0.06 -5.68
C THR A 84 -16.98 0.82 -4.78
N ALA A 85 -17.13 2.09 -5.15
CA ALA A 85 -17.96 3.01 -4.38
C ALA A 85 -19.44 2.87 -4.75
N THR A 86 -20.30 2.90 -3.72
CA THR A 86 -21.75 2.99 -3.87
C THR A 86 -22.14 4.47 -3.87
N PRO A 87 -22.87 4.95 -4.89
CA PRO A 87 -23.35 6.34 -4.90
C PRO A 87 -24.35 6.61 -3.76
N THR A 88 -24.39 7.86 -3.31
CA THR A 88 -25.46 8.38 -2.46
C THR A 88 -26.81 8.37 -3.20
N VAL A 89 -27.90 8.60 -2.47
CA VAL A 89 -29.24 8.80 -3.04
C VAL A 89 -29.33 9.99 -3.99
N THR A 90 -28.35 10.90 -3.93
CA THR A 90 -28.20 12.04 -4.85
C THR A 90 -27.24 11.77 -6.02
N GLY A 91 -26.69 10.55 -6.11
CA GLY A 91 -25.80 10.10 -7.19
C GLY A 91 -24.33 10.49 -7.03
N GLN A 92 -23.93 11.06 -5.89
CA GLN A 92 -22.53 11.41 -5.63
C GLN A 92 -21.78 10.20 -5.04
N LEU A 93 -20.50 10.03 -5.38
CA LEU A 93 -19.69 8.94 -4.82
C LEU A 93 -19.13 9.24 -3.42
N MET A 94 -19.19 10.51 -3.00
CA MET A 94 -18.69 10.97 -1.71
C MET A 94 -19.58 12.09 -1.16
N SER A 95 -19.63 12.23 0.16
CA SER A 95 -20.27 13.35 0.87
C SER A 95 -19.30 13.98 1.86
N LEU A 96 -19.36 15.30 2.00
CA LEU A 96 -18.61 16.01 3.02
C LEU A 96 -19.49 16.17 4.27
N GLU A 97 -19.08 15.55 5.37
CA GLU A 97 -19.81 15.58 6.63
C GLU A 97 -19.04 16.41 7.66
N GLU A 98 -19.76 17.11 8.53
CA GLU A 98 -19.16 17.92 9.58
C GLU A 98 -19.43 17.29 10.95
N LEU A 99 -18.38 17.14 11.75
CA LEU A 99 -18.49 16.64 13.12
C LEU A 99 -17.43 17.28 14.01
N ASP A 100 -17.79 17.56 15.26
CA ASP A 100 -16.83 17.88 16.31
C ASP A 100 -16.37 16.60 17.01
N CYS A 101 -15.10 16.24 16.82
CA CYS A 101 -14.47 15.08 17.46
C CYS A 101 -13.73 15.45 18.76
N GLY A 102 -14.10 16.56 19.42
CA GLY A 102 -13.47 17.06 20.65
C GLY A 102 -12.32 18.03 20.40
N CYS A 103 -12.14 18.47 19.16
CA CYS A 103 -11.11 19.43 18.75
C CYS A 103 -11.69 20.56 17.88
N GLY A 104 -13.00 20.77 17.96
CA GLY A 104 -13.76 21.70 17.13
C GLY A 104 -14.33 21.03 15.89
N GLN A 105 -15.22 21.75 15.22
CA GLN A 105 -15.92 21.28 14.04
C GLN A 105 -14.93 21.05 12.88
N GLN A 106 -14.85 19.81 12.42
CA GLN A 106 -14.00 19.39 11.30
C GLN A 106 -14.86 18.81 10.18
N LYS A 107 -14.28 18.76 8.98
CA LYS A 107 -14.89 18.25 7.76
C LYS A 107 -14.25 16.91 7.39
N TYR A 108 -15.09 15.93 7.08
CA TYR A 108 -14.68 14.57 6.75
C TYR A 108 -15.38 14.10 5.48
N LEU A 109 -14.62 13.68 4.48
CA LEU A 109 -15.17 13.01 3.31
C LEU A 109 -15.60 11.59 3.68
N VAL A 110 -16.81 11.23 3.27
CA VAL A 110 -17.42 9.93 3.53
C VAL A 110 -17.75 9.25 2.22
N ARG A 111 -17.38 7.97 2.11
CA ARG A 111 -17.75 7.10 0.99
C ARG A 111 -18.19 5.72 1.48
N LEU A 112 -19.16 5.13 0.80
CA LEU A 112 -19.57 3.76 1.03
C LEU A 112 -18.94 2.85 -0.02
N LEU A 113 -18.16 1.86 0.42
CA LEU A 113 -17.47 0.92 -0.44
C LEU A 113 -18.11 -0.46 -0.38
N SER A 114 -18.02 -1.23 -1.46
CA SER A 114 -18.33 -2.65 -1.43
C SER A 114 -17.40 -3.39 -0.46
N TYR A 115 -17.97 -4.36 0.26
CA TYR A 115 -17.20 -5.27 1.08
C TYR A 115 -16.59 -6.37 0.21
N LEU A 116 -15.29 -6.64 0.36
CA LEU A 116 -14.61 -7.74 -0.32
C LEU A 116 -14.42 -8.91 0.66
N PRO A 117 -14.89 -10.13 0.34
CA PRO A 117 -14.69 -11.28 1.20
C PRO A 117 -13.23 -11.75 1.20
N GLY A 118 -12.80 -12.32 2.32
CA GLY A 118 -11.47 -12.91 2.49
C GLY A 118 -10.84 -12.51 3.81
N GLN A 119 -9.63 -13.02 4.03
CA GLN A 119 -8.78 -12.61 5.16
C GLN A 119 -7.51 -11.95 4.63
N THR A 120 -6.88 -11.11 5.45
CA THR A 120 -5.60 -10.48 5.09
C THR A 120 -4.53 -11.54 4.82
N ILE A 121 -3.65 -11.28 3.87
CA ILE A 121 -2.58 -12.21 3.50
C ILE A 121 -1.61 -12.47 4.68
N SER A 122 -1.48 -11.54 5.64
CA SER A 122 -0.78 -11.77 6.92
C SER A 122 -1.35 -12.90 7.78
N LYS A 123 -2.59 -13.34 7.54
CA LYS A 123 -3.24 -14.42 8.30
C LYS A 123 -3.09 -15.79 7.67
N VAL A 124 -2.33 -15.93 6.58
CA VAL A 124 -2.08 -17.21 5.91
C VAL A 124 -0.60 -17.50 5.83
N PRO A 125 -0.19 -18.78 5.80
CA PRO A 125 1.18 -19.11 5.47
C PRO A 125 1.57 -18.55 4.10
N LEU A 126 2.63 -17.75 4.06
CA LEU A 126 3.20 -17.18 2.84
C LEU A 126 3.97 -18.24 2.03
N THR A 127 3.24 -19.21 1.48
CA THR A 127 3.81 -20.22 0.58
C THR A 127 4.42 -19.57 -0.67
N PRO A 128 5.34 -20.26 -1.36
CA PRO A 128 5.88 -19.74 -2.61
C PRO A 128 4.82 -19.38 -3.67
N GLN A 129 3.70 -20.11 -3.70
CA GLN A 129 2.59 -19.84 -4.61
C GLN A 129 1.94 -18.48 -4.33
N ILE A 130 1.62 -18.17 -3.07
CA ILE A 130 0.95 -16.89 -2.76
C ILE A 130 1.92 -15.70 -2.92
N LEU A 131 3.21 -15.88 -2.60
CA LEU A 131 4.25 -14.87 -2.88
C LEU A 131 4.38 -14.58 -4.37
N PHE A 132 4.34 -15.63 -5.19
CA PHE A 132 4.33 -15.51 -6.64
C PHE A 132 3.08 -14.78 -7.15
N GLU A 133 1.89 -15.15 -6.67
CA GLU A 133 0.64 -14.48 -7.03
C GLU A 133 0.60 -13.01 -6.55
N ALA A 134 1.22 -12.68 -5.41
CA ALA A 134 1.37 -11.30 -4.93
C ALA A 134 2.19 -10.44 -5.91
N GLY A 135 3.39 -10.91 -6.31
CA GLY A 135 4.21 -10.20 -7.30
C GLY A 135 3.51 -10.04 -8.65
N LYS A 136 2.82 -11.10 -9.09
CA LYS A 136 2.04 -11.10 -10.33
C LYS A 136 0.85 -10.15 -10.27
N MET A 137 0.14 -10.07 -9.15
CA MET A 137 -0.99 -9.16 -8.95
C MET A 137 -0.53 -7.70 -8.93
N ALA A 138 0.56 -7.38 -8.22
CA ALA A 138 1.14 -6.04 -8.23
C ALA A 138 1.50 -5.60 -9.65
N ALA A 139 2.19 -6.46 -10.42
CA ALA A 139 2.49 -6.17 -11.83
C ALA A 139 1.22 -6.05 -12.69
N LYS A 140 0.21 -6.90 -12.48
CA LYS A 140 -1.06 -6.81 -13.23
C LYS A 140 -1.74 -5.46 -12.95
N MET A 141 -1.78 -5.03 -11.70
CA MET A 141 -2.35 -3.77 -11.25
C MET A 141 -1.65 -2.57 -11.91
N ASP A 142 -0.31 -2.49 -11.84
CA ASP A 142 0.42 -1.38 -12.47
C ASP A 142 0.13 -1.27 -13.97
N LYS A 143 0.04 -2.43 -14.66
CA LYS A 143 -0.23 -2.48 -16.11
C LYS A 143 -1.66 -2.03 -16.45
N VAL A 144 -2.62 -2.32 -15.58
CA VAL A 144 -3.99 -1.83 -15.72
C VAL A 144 -4.01 -0.32 -15.48
N LEU A 145 -3.46 0.16 -14.36
CA LEU A 145 -3.38 1.58 -14.02
C LEU A 145 -2.67 2.43 -15.08
N GLN A 146 -1.70 1.87 -15.81
CA GLN A 146 -1.05 2.56 -16.92
C GLN A 146 -2.02 3.03 -18.03
N LYS A 147 -3.19 2.38 -18.15
CA LYS A 147 -4.22 2.72 -19.13
C LYS A 147 -5.28 3.67 -18.57
N MET A 148 -5.22 3.97 -17.28
CA MET A 148 -6.15 4.86 -16.63
C MET A 148 -5.89 6.29 -17.09
N ASP A 149 -6.95 6.99 -17.46
CA ASP A 149 -6.93 8.42 -17.74
C ASP A 149 -7.94 9.11 -16.81
N HIS A 150 -7.58 10.29 -16.31
CA HIS A 150 -8.42 11.05 -15.41
C HIS A 150 -8.05 12.54 -15.45
N PRO A 151 -9.01 13.49 -15.43
CA PRO A 151 -8.72 14.92 -15.47
C PRO A 151 -7.78 15.37 -14.34
N ASN A 152 -7.92 14.76 -13.16
CA ASN A 152 -7.14 15.09 -11.97
C ASN A 152 -5.90 14.19 -11.77
N ILE A 153 -5.43 13.47 -12.78
CA ILE A 153 -4.34 12.48 -12.62
C ILE A 153 -3.06 13.05 -11.98
N ARG A 154 -2.82 14.36 -12.15
CA ARG A 154 -1.69 15.09 -11.57
C ARG A 154 -1.75 15.21 -10.04
N GLU A 155 -2.90 14.98 -9.40
CA GLU A 155 -3.00 14.90 -7.93
C GLU A 155 -2.13 13.76 -7.35
N LEU A 156 -1.72 12.79 -8.18
CA LEU A 156 -0.79 11.72 -7.80
C LEU A 156 0.67 12.18 -7.75
N ASP A 157 1.01 13.35 -8.28
CA ASP A 157 2.34 13.96 -8.16
C ASP A 157 2.48 14.61 -6.76
N ARG A 158 2.44 13.77 -5.72
CA ARG A 158 2.39 14.17 -4.30
C ARG A 158 3.79 14.53 -3.79
N ASP A 159 4.25 15.75 -4.08
CA ASP A 159 5.54 16.24 -3.58
C ASP A 159 5.60 16.22 -2.04
N GLY A 160 6.72 15.78 -1.49
CA GLY A 160 6.89 15.65 -0.04
C GLY A 160 6.11 14.50 0.63
N PHE A 161 5.32 13.72 -0.10
CA PHE A 161 4.56 12.60 0.47
C PHE A 161 5.48 11.49 0.96
N ILE A 162 5.56 11.34 2.29
CA ILE A 162 6.55 10.52 3.00
C ILE A 162 6.46 9.02 2.69
N TRP A 163 5.29 8.55 2.23
CA TRP A 163 5.06 7.16 1.87
C TRP A 163 5.48 6.84 0.42
N SER A 164 5.72 7.86 -0.42
CA SER A 164 6.25 7.62 -1.77
C SER A 164 7.76 7.37 -1.72
N LEU A 165 8.19 6.24 -2.28
CA LEU A 165 9.61 5.94 -2.48
C LEU A 165 10.33 6.99 -3.35
N SER A 166 9.61 7.67 -4.25
CA SER A 166 10.16 8.78 -5.04
C SER A 166 10.67 9.92 -4.15
N ASN A 167 10.08 10.06 -2.96
CA ASN A 167 10.34 11.11 -1.98
C ASN A 167 11.23 10.64 -0.82
N LEU A 168 11.97 9.53 -0.94
CA LEU A 168 12.79 8.99 0.17
C LEU A 168 13.71 10.02 0.82
N LEU A 169 14.24 10.99 0.07
CA LEU A 169 15.14 12.03 0.61
C LEU A 169 14.44 12.97 1.61
N VAL A 170 13.11 13.06 1.58
CA VAL A 170 12.32 13.83 2.56
C VAL A 170 12.54 13.29 3.97
N LEU A 171 12.85 12.00 4.11
CA LEU A 171 13.15 11.36 5.39
C LEU A 171 14.36 11.96 6.12
N GLU A 172 15.29 12.62 5.41
CA GLU A 172 16.42 13.33 6.05
C GLU A 172 15.92 14.34 7.09
N LYS A 173 14.77 14.98 6.83
CA LYS A 173 14.15 15.95 7.73
C LYS A 173 13.56 15.31 8.99
N TYR A 174 13.29 14.02 8.95
CA TYR A 174 12.65 13.27 10.03
C TYR A 174 13.65 12.44 10.84
N LEU A 175 14.94 12.41 10.50
CA LEU A 175 15.92 11.57 11.21
C LEU A 175 16.02 11.85 12.72
N TYR A 176 15.64 13.04 13.18
CA TYR A 176 15.59 13.39 14.61
C TYR A 176 14.64 12.50 15.41
N VAL A 177 13.62 11.90 14.77
CA VAL A 177 12.68 10.98 15.44
C VAL A 177 13.35 9.68 15.89
N LEU A 178 14.56 9.41 15.38
CA LEU A 178 15.38 8.25 15.71
C LEU A 178 16.61 8.64 16.55
N ASP A 179 16.66 9.85 17.13
CA ASP A 179 17.79 10.28 17.95
C ASP A 179 18.05 9.32 19.12
N GLY A 180 19.29 8.84 19.23
CA GLY A 180 19.70 7.86 20.24
C GLY A 180 19.49 6.40 19.84
N GLU A 181 18.75 6.13 18.77
CA GLU A 181 18.53 4.77 18.26
C GLU A 181 19.65 4.33 17.30
N PRO A 182 20.21 3.11 17.44
CA PRO A 182 21.17 2.57 16.48
C PRO A 182 20.64 2.57 15.02
N LEU A 183 19.31 2.48 14.87
CA LEU A 183 18.61 2.50 13.59
C LEU A 183 18.86 3.78 12.78
N GLN A 184 19.05 4.93 13.43
CA GLN A 184 19.26 6.21 12.76
C GLN A 184 20.45 6.17 11.78
N LYS A 185 21.56 5.54 12.20
CA LYS A 185 22.77 5.40 11.35
C LYS A 185 22.50 4.53 10.13
N VAL A 186 21.68 3.50 10.28
CA VAL A 186 21.31 2.61 9.19
C VAL A 186 20.43 3.34 8.19
N VAL A 187 19.37 4.01 8.66
CA VAL A 187 18.47 4.81 7.82
C VAL A 187 19.25 5.89 7.06
N GLN A 188 20.12 6.63 7.74
CA GLN A 188 20.96 7.64 7.12
C GLN A 188 21.87 7.05 6.03
N SER A 189 22.44 5.86 6.26
CA SER A 189 23.29 5.17 5.29
C SER A 189 22.51 4.73 4.05
N VAL A 190 21.28 4.23 4.24
CA VAL A 190 20.37 3.85 3.16
C VAL A 190 19.97 5.06 2.33
N ILE A 191 19.59 6.18 2.96
CA ILE A 191 19.26 7.43 2.27
C ILE A 191 20.44 7.91 1.43
N ASN A 192 21.65 7.89 1.98
CA ASN A 192 22.87 8.27 1.26
C ASN A 192 23.13 7.36 0.05
N LEU A 193 22.98 6.05 0.22
CA LEU A 193 23.16 5.08 -0.86
C LEU A 193 22.09 5.26 -1.95
N TYR A 194 20.83 5.50 -1.57
CA TYR A 194 19.74 5.82 -2.49
C TYR A 194 20.05 7.08 -3.30
N LYS A 195 20.49 8.14 -2.64
CA LYS A 195 20.90 9.41 -3.26
C LYS A 195 22.02 9.23 -4.29
N LEU A 196 22.99 8.37 -4.00
CA LEU A 196 24.14 8.13 -4.88
C LEU A 196 23.86 7.15 -6.03
N THR A 197 22.92 6.22 -5.86
CA THR A 197 22.77 5.08 -6.79
C THR A 197 21.44 5.02 -7.53
N ILE A 198 20.38 5.57 -6.94
CA ILE A 198 19.00 5.52 -7.45
C ILE A 198 18.63 6.85 -8.11
N VAL A 199 18.78 7.98 -7.40
CA VAL A 199 18.38 9.32 -7.90
C VAL A 199 18.99 9.65 -9.27
N PRO A 200 20.29 9.41 -9.53
CA PRO A 200 20.88 9.69 -10.84
C PRO A 200 20.29 8.84 -11.99
N LYS A 201 19.54 7.79 -11.67
CA LYS A 201 18.96 6.84 -12.63
C LYS A 201 17.47 7.02 -12.86
N TYR A 202 16.81 7.97 -12.20
CA TYR A 202 15.38 8.24 -12.38
C TYR A 202 14.95 8.41 -13.85
N THR A 203 15.79 9.02 -14.68
CA THR A 203 15.53 9.18 -16.13
C THR A 203 15.48 7.86 -16.90
N HIS A 204 16.06 6.79 -16.35
CA HIS A 204 16.06 5.44 -16.91
C HIS A 204 14.92 4.57 -16.35
N PHE A 205 14.26 5.03 -15.28
CA PHE A 205 13.13 4.32 -14.69
C PHE A 205 11.83 4.73 -15.38
N ARG A 206 10.99 3.73 -15.66
CA ARG A 206 9.69 3.97 -16.28
C ARG A 206 8.69 4.39 -15.21
N LYS A 207 8.10 5.56 -15.41
CA LYS A 207 7.03 6.06 -14.54
C LYS A 207 5.78 5.19 -14.63
N CYS A 208 5.07 5.08 -13.52
CA CYS A 208 3.73 4.49 -13.43
C CYS A 208 2.94 5.15 -12.31
N ILE A 209 1.68 4.75 -12.20
CA ILE A 209 0.86 5.01 -11.03
C ILE A 209 1.06 3.82 -10.10
N ASN A 210 1.53 4.09 -8.90
CA ASN A 210 1.68 3.09 -7.84
C ASN A 210 0.41 3.07 -7.00
N HIS A 211 0.03 1.87 -6.53
CA HIS A 211 -0.88 1.73 -5.40
C HIS A 211 -0.22 2.32 -4.15
N GLY A 212 1.09 2.11 -4.00
CA GLY A 212 1.91 2.73 -2.97
C GLY A 212 1.86 2.02 -1.61
N ASP A 213 0.83 1.22 -1.38
CA ASP A 213 0.67 0.46 -0.13
C ASP A 213 0.14 -0.99 -0.35
N PHE A 214 0.69 -1.69 -1.34
CA PHE A 214 0.38 -3.12 -1.55
C PHE A 214 1.02 -3.97 -0.44
N ASN A 215 0.35 -4.00 0.72
CA ASN A 215 0.85 -4.55 1.97
C ASN A 215 0.08 -5.79 2.46
N ASP A 216 0.55 -6.36 3.55
CA ASP A 216 0.05 -7.61 4.15
C ASP A 216 -1.35 -7.49 4.78
N LEU A 217 -1.82 -6.28 5.06
CA LEU A 217 -3.14 -5.96 5.61
C LEU A 217 -4.15 -5.53 4.53
N ASN A 218 -3.67 -5.03 3.40
CA ASN A 218 -4.48 -4.51 2.30
C ASN A 218 -4.72 -5.52 1.18
N VAL A 219 -3.99 -6.64 1.20
CA VAL A 219 -4.21 -7.75 0.26
C VAL A 219 -5.05 -8.83 0.96
N LEU A 220 -6.24 -9.08 0.41
CA LEU A 220 -7.12 -10.15 0.86
C LEU A 220 -6.89 -11.42 0.06
N VAL A 221 -7.03 -12.56 0.74
CA VAL A 221 -6.94 -13.88 0.15
C VAL A 221 -8.11 -14.77 0.55
N GLN A 222 -8.39 -15.74 -0.32
CA GLN A 222 -9.34 -16.82 -0.07
C GLN A 222 -8.73 -18.17 -0.46
N PRO A 223 -9.16 -19.26 0.21
CA PRO A 223 -8.76 -20.60 -0.19
C PRO A 223 -9.25 -20.89 -1.62
N ASP A 224 -8.41 -21.52 -2.42
CA ASP A 224 -8.78 -22.11 -3.70
C ASP A 224 -9.22 -23.57 -3.53
N ASN A 225 -9.63 -24.19 -4.64
CA ASN A 225 -10.12 -25.57 -4.66
C ASN A 225 -9.04 -26.61 -4.26
N ASN A 226 -7.77 -26.22 -4.23
CA ASN A 226 -6.64 -27.07 -3.88
C ASN A 226 -6.14 -26.83 -2.44
N GLY A 227 -6.84 -26.02 -1.66
CA GLY A 227 -6.44 -25.63 -0.31
C GLY A 227 -5.25 -24.65 -0.28
N CYS A 228 -4.87 -24.09 -1.43
CA CYS A 228 -3.94 -22.96 -1.51
C CYS A 228 -4.71 -21.65 -1.38
N TYR A 229 -4.03 -20.51 -1.42
CA TYR A 229 -4.69 -19.20 -1.36
C TYR A 229 -4.53 -18.44 -2.67
N THR A 230 -5.56 -17.68 -3.03
CA THR A 230 -5.56 -16.74 -4.16
C THR A 230 -5.98 -15.36 -3.67
N ILE A 231 -5.45 -14.32 -4.33
CA ILE A 231 -5.79 -12.93 -4.00
C ILE A 231 -7.24 -12.67 -4.42
N SER A 232 -8.06 -12.32 -3.43
CA SER A 232 -9.50 -12.08 -3.56
C SER A 232 -9.87 -10.61 -3.41
N GLY A 233 -8.94 -9.75 -2.98
CA GLY A 233 -9.22 -8.34 -2.77
C GLY A 233 -7.96 -7.49 -2.63
N ILE A 234 -8.03 -6.26 -3.13
CA ILE A 234 -7.06 -5.18 -2.89
C ILE A 234 -7.82 -4.02 -2.25
N LEU A 235 -7.33 -3.60 -1.10
CA LEU A 235 -7.90 -2.55 -0.28
C LEU A 235 -6.97 -1.34 -0.23
N ASP A 236 -7.55 -0.23 0.21
CA ASP A 236 -6.88 1.02 0.58
C ASP A 236 -5.95 1.67 -0.46
N PHE A 237 -6.56 2.53 -1.27
CA PHE A 237 -5.88 3.32 -2.30
C PHE A 237 -5.43 4.71 -1.80
N GLY A 238 -5.36 4.93 -0.47
CA GLY A 238 -5.01 6.22 0.13
C GLY A 238 -3.59 6.70 -0.22
N ASP A 239 -2.67 5.77 -0.48
CA ASP A 239 -1.25 6.04 -0.74
C ASP A 239 -0.89 6.10 -2.22
N MET A 240 -1.89 6.06 -3.11
CA MET A 240 -1.65 6.17 -4.54
C MET A 240 -0.82 7.40 -4.87
N ASN A 241 0.19 7.20 -5.74
CA ASN A 241 1.10 8.25 -6.16
C ASN A 241 1.76 7.92 -7.51
N SER A 242 2.29 8.96 -8.15
CA SER A 242 3.16 8.84 -9.31
C SER A 242 4.53 8.37 -8.88
N GLY A 243 4.97 7.22 -9.38
CA GLY A 243 6.29 6.67 -9.08
C GLY A 243 6.84 5.86 -10.23
N PHE A 244 7.52 4.76 -9.92
CA PHE A 244 8.14 3.89 -10.92
C PHE A 244 7.68 2.44 -10.69
N TYR A 245 7.62 1.62 -11.76
CA TYR A 245 7.19 0.22 -11.64
C TYR A 245 8.00 -0.58 -10.62
N ILE A 246 9.28 -0.25 -10.45
CA ILE A 246 10.17 -0.91 -9.51
C ILE A 246 9.82 -0.58 -8.03
N HIS A 247 9.10 0.53 -7.78
CA HIS A 247 8.68 0.91 -6.43
C HIS A 247 7.60 -0.02 -5.87
N GLU A 248 6.53 -0.30 -6.62
CA GLU A 248 5.48 -1.22 -6.16
C GLU A 248 6.04 -2.60 -5.85
N LEU A 249 6.96 -3.08 -6.70
CA LEU A 249 7.65 -4.35 -6.50
C LEU A 249 8.49 -4.35 -5.22
N ALA A 250 9.24 -3.27 -4.97
CA ALA A 250 10.06 -3.13 -3.78
C ALA A 250 9.23 -3.09 -2.49
N ILE A 251 8.10 -2.36 -2.51
CA ILE A 251 7.13 -2.26 -1.42
C ILE A 251 6.48 -3.63 -1.14
N THR A 252 6.02 -4.31 -2.20
CA THR A 252 5.45 -5.66 -2.10
C THR A 252 6.45 -6.63 -1.47
N ILE A 253 7.70 -6.65 -1.96
CA ILE A 253 8.75 -7.52 -1.37
C ILE A 253 8.92 -7.19 0.10
N MET A 254 9.08 -5.92 0.47
CA MET A 254 9.30 -5.51 1.86
C MET A 254 8.19 -6.00 2.80
N TYR A 255 6.91 -5.82 2.45
CA TYR A 255 5.82 -6.29 3.31
C TYR A 255 5.75 -7.81 3.40
N MET A 256 5.95 -8.52 2.28
CA MET A 256 6.01 -9.98 2.32
C MET A 256 7.21 -10.51 3.13
N MET A 257 8.32 -9.77 3.18
CA MET A 257 9.47 -10.08 4.03
C MET A 257 9.14 -9.98 5.53
N ILE A 258 8.33 -8.99 5.94
CA ILE A 258 7.92 -8.80 7.35
C ILE A 258 7.12 -10.01 7.86
N GLU A 259 6.30 -10.60 7.00
CA GLU A 259 5.41 -11.69 7.39
C GLU A 259 6.00 -13.10 7.17
N HIS A 260 7.04 -13.24 6.36
CA HIS A 260 7.65 -14.54 6.06
C HIS A 260 8.70 -14.96 7.10
N PRO A 261 8.71 -16.21 7.58
CA PRO A 261 9.70 -16.69 8.57
C PRO A 261 11.14 -16.73 8.06
N ASN A 262 11.34 -16.80 6.74
CA ASN A 262 12.64 -16.64 6.06
C ASN A 262 12.60 -15.42 5.13
N PRO A 263 12.76 -14.18 5.65
CA PRO A 263 12.50 -12.96 4.90
C PRO A 263 13.28 -12.87 3.58
N ILE A 264 14.56 -13.26 3.57
CA ILE A 264 15.43 -13.17 2.39
C ILE A 264 14.93 -14.04 1.22
N GLU A 265 14.21 -15.14 1.48
CA GLU A 265 13.73 -16.05 0.41
C GLU A 265 12.56 -15.46 -0.40
N VAL A 266 11.83 -14.49 0.18
CA VAL A 266 10.64 -13.87 -0.40
C VAL A 266 10.93 -13.22 -1.76
N GLY A 267 12.06 -12.51 -1.84
CA GLY A 267 12.35 -11.65 -2.96
C GLY A 267 12.36 -12.40 -4.29
N GLY A 268 12.83 -13.64 -4.34
CA GLY A 268 12.84 -14.42 -5.59
C GLY A 268 11.46 -14.82 -6.10
N ALA A 269 10.56 -15.24 -5.21
CA ALA A 269 9.20 -15.64 -5.57
C ALA A 269 8.39 -14.45 -6.11
N VAL A 270 8.45 -13.31 -5.41
CA VAL A 270 7.75 -12.07 -5.80
C VAL A 270 8.40 -11.46 -7.06
N TRP A 271 9.73 -11.45 -7.15
CA TRP A 271 10.48 -10.93 -8.30
C TRP A 271 10.13 -11.63 -9.61
N ARG A 272 9.86 -12.94 -9.57
CA ARG A 272 9.68 -13.77 -10.77
C ARG A 272 8.71 -13.16 -11.79
N ASP A 273 7.50 -12.87 -11.35
CA ASP A 273 6.45 -12.30 -12.21
C ASP A 273 6.23 -10.81 -11.95
N GLY A 274 6.60 -10.31 -10.77
CA GLY A 274 6.58 -8.87 -10.48
C GLY A 274 7.47 -8.05 -11.41
N ARG A 275 8.57 -8.63 -11.91
CA ARG A 275 9.50 -7.95 -12.83
C ARG A 275 8.98 -7.80 -14.25
N VAL A 276 7.84 -8.39 -14.64
CA VAL A 276 7.38 -8.42 -16.04
C VAL A 276 7.23 -7.00 -16.60
N ASN A 277 6.69 -6.07 -15.85
CA ASN A 277 6.56 -4.67 -16.29
C ASN A 277 7.92 -3.97 -16.36
N TYR A 278 8.78 -4.22 -15.39
CA TYR A 278 10.14 -3.68 -15.39
C TYR A 278 10.98 -4.16 -16.59
N LEU A 279 10.89 -5.45 -16.93
CA LEU A 279 11.69 -6.07 -18.00
C LEU A 279 11.10 -5.91 -19.40
N SER A 280 9.78 -5.80 -19.55
CA SER A 280 9.11 -5.76 -20.87
C SER A 280 9.29 -4.42 -21.60
N MET A 281 9.88 -3.42 -20.95
CA MET A 281 9.81 -2.02 -21.42
C MET A 281 11.18 -1.36 -21.57
N LYS A 282 12.22 -2.16 -21.86
CA LYS A 282 13.60 -1.73 -22.14
C LYS A 282 13.68 -0.75 -23.32
N PRO A 283 14.37 0.40 -23.19
CA PRO A 283 15.07 0.99 -24.33
C PRO A 283 16.13 -0.02 -24.82
N ARG A 284 16.27 -0.19 -26.14
CA ARG A 284 17.35 -1.02 -26.72
C ARG A 284 18.70 -0.54 -26.19
N GLY A 285 19.46 -1.42 -25.54
CA GLY A 285 20.92 -1.24 -25.37
C GLY A 285 21.47 -1.02 -23.96
N GLN A 286 20.67 -0.98 -22.88
CA GLN A 286 21.23 -0.93 -21.52
C GLN A 286 20.67 -2.05 -20.62
N PRO A 287 21.54 -2.78 -19.89
CA PRO A 287 21.09 -3.63 -18.80
C PRO A 287 20.67 -2.72 -17.65
N VAL A 288 19.37 -2.49 -17.48
CA VAL A 288 18.89 -2.01 -16.18
C VAL A 288 19.15 -3.16 -15.22
N ARG A 289 20.26 -3.06 -14.47
CA ARG A 289 20.65 -4.09 -13.51
C ARG A 289 19.49 -4.21 -12.55
N ALA A 290 18.88 -5.40 -12.47
CA ALA A 290 17.90 -5.73 -11.44
C ALA A 290 18.44 -5.48 -10.02
N GLY A 291 19.75 -5.24 -9.90
CA GLY A 291 20.43 -4.86 -8.68
C GLY A 291 20.14 -3.47 -8.11
N HIS A 292 18.88 -3.05 -8.15
CA HIS A 292 18.39 -1.92 -7.37
C HIS A 292 17.26 -2.32 -6.45
N VAL A 293 16.60 -3.45 -6.71
CA VAL A 293 15.41 -3.89 -5.96
C VAL A 293 15.73 -4.11 -4.49
N PRO A 294 16.84 -4.77 -4.08
CA PRO A 294 17.11 -4.92 -2.65
C PRO A 294 17.33 -3.59 -1.95
N LEU A 295 18.02 -2.65 -2.60
CA LEU A 295 18.19 -1.29 -2.06
C LEU A 295 16.85 -0.57 -1.95
N LEU A 296 15.96 -0.71 -2.94
CA LEU A 296 14.63 -0.12 -2.90
C LEU A 296 13.75 -0.76 -1.82
N SER A 297 13.80 -2.07 -1.62
CA SER A 297 13.08 -2.75 -0.54
C SER A 297 13.59 -2.32 0.84
N VAL A 298 14.91 -2.15 0.99
CA VAL A 298 15.53 -1.55 2.17
C VAL A 298 15.12 -0.09 2.37
N SER A 299 14.96 0.66 1.27
CA SER A 299 14.46 2.04 1.31
C SER A 299 13.00 2.09 1.77
N SER A 300 12.16 1.14 1.37
CA SER A 300 10.78 1.01 1.86
C SER A 300 10.72 0.80 3.38
N PHE A 301 11.61 -0.03 3.93
CA PHE A 301 11.74 -0.17 5.39
C PHE A 301 12.05 1.16 6.07
N CYS A 302 12.95 1.96 5.50
CA CYS A 302 13.28 3.28 6.05
C CYS A 302 12.08 4.23 6.05
N SER A 303 11.29 4.26 4.97
CA SER A 303 10.02 5.00 4.93
C SER A 303 9.06 4.53 6.01
N LEU A 304 8.88 3.22 6.17
CA LEU A 304 8.02 2.64 7.21
C LEU A 304 8.46 3.10 8.61
N PHE A 305 9.76 2.98 8.95
CA PHE A 305 10.26 3.33 10.28
C PHE A 305 10.10 4.82 10.60
N CYS A 306 10.51 5.69 9.67
CA CYS A 306 10.41 7.12 9.86
C CYS A 306 8.95 7.57 10.01
N SER A 307 8.03 7.02 9.23
CA SER A 307 6.62 7.36 9.31
C SER A 307 5.97 6.89 10.63
N TYR A 308 6.32 5.70 11.12
CA TYR A 308 5.82 5.21 12.42
C TYR A 308 6.39 6.01 13.60
N ALA A 309 7.68 6.33 13.55
CA ALA A 309 8.35 7.09 14.60
C ALA A 309 7.86 8.56 14.64
N ALA A 310 7.66 9.20 13.48
CA ALA A 310 7.14 10.57 13.39
C ALA A 310 5.71 10.73 13.93
N ARG A 311 4.99 9.63 14.15
CA ARG A 311 3.62 9.61 14.69
C ARG A 311 3.54 9.07 16.12
N GLU A 312 4.66 9.10 16.84
CA GLU A 312 4.77 8.81 18.29
C GLU A 312 4.27 7.43 18.72
N ARG A 313 4.14 6.46 17.79
CA ARG A 313 3.87 5.06 18.14
C ARG A 313 5.10 4.31 18.66
N GLY A 314 6.27 4.96 18.56
CA GLY A 314 7.56 4.42 18.98
C GLY A 314 8.08 3.31 18.06
N VAL A 315 9.35 2.97 18.23
CA VAL A 315 10.05 1.87 17.53
C VAL A 315 9.55 0.48 18.01
N SER A 316 8.58 0.45 18.93
CA SER A 316 8.02 -0.76 19.56
C SER A 316 6.94 -1.47 18.75
N ASP A 317 6.53 -0.91 17.61
CA ASP A 317 5.61 -1.60 16.70
C ASP A 317 6.27 -2.88 16.14
N ASP A 318 5.50 -3.97 16.07
CA ASP A 318 6.01 -5.27 15.67
C ASP A 318 6.57 -5.27 14.23
N ASN A 319 5.96 -4.52 13.31
CA ASN A 319 6.45 -4.42 11.94
C ASN A 319 7.76 -3.64 11.87
N VAL A 320 7.90 -2.59 12.70
CA VAL A 320 9.15 -1.84 12.82
C VAL A 320 10.25 -2.75 13.36
N ARG A 321 10.01 -3.48 14.45
CA ARG A 321 10.99 -4.38 15.07
C ARG A 321 11.44 -5.49 14.12
N LYS A 322 10.50 -6.20 13.47
CA LYS A 322 10.82 -7.22 12.47
C LYS A 322 11.61 -6.61 11.31
N GLY A 323 11.18 -5.46 10.82
CA GLY A 323 11.85 -4.75 9.73
C GLY A 323 13.29 -4.37 10.05
N VAL A 324 13.59 -3.92 11.28
CA VAL A 324 14.96 -3.59 11.69
C VAL A 324 15.87 -4.80 11.61
N GLN A 325 15.41 -5.96 12.07
CA GLN A 325 16.18 -7.21 11.96
C GLN A 325 16.43 -7.59 10.50
N ILE A 326 15.38 -7.55 9.68
CA ILE A 326 15.48 -7.87 8.24
C ILE A 326 16.46 -6.93 7.54
N LEU A 327 16.41 -5.64 7.85
CA LEU A 327 17.32 -4.64 7.31
C LEU A 327 18.78 -4.95 7.68
N GLN A 328 19.03 -5.32 8.93
CA GLN A 328 20.37 -5.73 9.38
C GLN A 328 20.85 -6.99 8.64
N ASP A 329 19.97 -7.97 8.44
CA ASP A 329 20.30 -9.21 7.73
C ASP A 329 20.65 -8.93 6.25
N ILE A 330 19.85 -8.12 5.55
CA ILE A 330 20.14 -7.67 4.17
C ILE A 330 21.49 -6.93 4.14
N TRP A 331 21.73 -6.04 5.10
CA TRP A 331 22.94 -5.24 5.16
C TRP A 331 24.18 -6.09 5.39
N THR A 332 24.12 -7.06 6.30
CA THR A 332 25.23 -7.99 6.62
C THR A 332 25.52 -8.94 5.46
N LEU A 333 24.49 -9.49 4.80
CA LEU A 333 24.67 -10.34 3.61
C LEU A 333 25.28 -9.57 2.43
N GLY A 334 24.99 -8.27 2.36
CA GLY A 334 25.45 -7.41 1.29
C GLY A 334 24.56 -7.52 0.04
N GLN A 335 24.37 -6.36 -0.60
CA GLN A 335 23.42 -6.21 -1.71
C GLN A 335 23.61 -7.24 -2.83
N GLN A 336 24.83 -7.44 -3.33
CA GLN A 336 25.10 -8.38 -4.44
C GLN A 336 24.75 -9.83 -4.10
N HIS A 337 24.90 -10.22 -2.83
CA HIS A 337 24.58 -11.57 -2.39
C HIS A 337 23.06 -11.77 -2.32
N VAL A 338 22.33 -10.79 -1.76
CA VAL A 338 20.86 -10.80 -1.73
C VAL A 338 20.27 -10.86 -3.14
N GLU A 339 20.81 -10.08 -4.08
CA GLU A 339 20.42 -10.14 -5.49
C GLU A 339 20.62 -11.52 -6.08
N THR A 340 21.76 -12.15 -5.78
CA THR A 340 22.08 -13.49 -6.26
C THR A 340 21.06 -14.51 -5.73
N ILE A 341 20.73 -14.46 -4.44
CA ILE A 341 19.72 -15.33 -3.83
C ILE A 341 18.36 -15.14 -4.53
N TRP A 342 17.90 -13.90 -4.69
CA TRP A 342 16.60 -13.60 -5.29
C TRP A 342 16.51 -14.03 -6.75
N PHE A 343 17.54 -13.77 -7.56
CA PHE A 343 17.49 -14.08 -8.99
C PHE A 343 17.65 -15.57 -9.25
N GLN A 344 18.52 -16.28 -8.52
CA GLN A 344 18.66 -17.73 -8.65
C GLN A 344 17.40 -18.47 -8.17
N SER A 345 16.80 -18.04 -7.06
CA SER A 345 15.55 -18.65 -6.58
C SER A 345 14.39 -18.39 -7.54
N ALA A 346 14.31 -17.21 -8.15
CA ALA A 346 13.32 -16.91 -9.18
C ALA A 346 13.39 -17.86 -10.40
N GLU A 347 14.60 -18.32 -10.77
CA GLU A 347 14.79 -19.30 -11.85
C GLU A 347 14.29 -20.71 -11.47
N LYS A 348 14.43 -21.12 -10.21
CA LYS A 348 13.94 -22.42 -9.73
C LYS A 348 12.41 -22.52 -9.84
N TYR A 349 11.70 -21.43 -9.60
CA TYR A 349 10.26 -21.36 -9.80
C TYR A 349 9.83 -21.45 -11.27
N CYS A 350 10.71 -21.13 -12.23
CA CYS A 350 10.44 -21.33 -13.67
C CYS A 350 10.48 -22.81 -14.09
N ALA A 351 11.18 -23.67 -13.35
CA ALA A 351 11.35 -25.09 -13.66
C ALA A 351 10.24 -25.99 -13.12
N SER A 352 9.40 -25.50 -12.19
CA SER A 352 8.20 -26.20 -11.73
C SER A 352 7.02 -25.86 -12.64
N LYS A 353 6.83 -26.63 -13.71
CA LYS A 353 5.61 -26.66 -14.53
C LYS A 353 5.09 -28.09 -14.61
#